data_AF-A0A6A6PS19-F1
#
_entry.id   AF-A0A6A6PS19-F1
#
_cell.length_a   1.000
_cell.length_b   1.000
_cell.length_c   1.000
_cell.angle_alpha   90.00
_cell.angle_beta   90.00
_cell.angle_gamma   90.00
#
_symmetry.space_group_name_H-M   'P 1'
#
loop_
_entity.id
_entity.type
_entity.pdbx_description
1 polymer ?
#
loop_
_entity_poly.entity_id
_entity_poly.type
_entity_poly.pdbx_seq_one_letter_code
_entity_poly.pdbx_strand_id
1 'polypeptide(L)'
;MREARLTTPSLLSTYNQVIRGCRKEQRARKARSPALVNRPEVKGVCLRVGVVKPKKPNSGERKVARLRLSSGKLVTAYIPGEGHNVQQHSVVMVRGGRAQDCPGVKYHLVRGALDLGGVGNRVTSRSKYGTKKPKAS
;
A
#
# COMPACT_ATOMS: atom_id res chain seq x y z
N MET A 1 -11.09 42.62 44.30
CA MET A 1 -11.29 42.13 42.92
C MET A 1 -9.96 41.65 42.38
N ARG A 2 -9.79 40.35 42.12
CA ARG A 2 -8.53 39.77 41.61
C ARG A 2 -8.63 39.67 40.09
N GLU A 3 -7.81 40.43 39.37
CA GLU A 3 -7.66 40.31 37.92
C GLU A 3 -7.00 38.97 37.58
N ALA A 4 -7.74 38.10 36.89
CA ALA A 4 -7.21 36.83 36.38
C ALA A 4 -6.31 37.12 35.18
N ARG A 5 -4.98 37.09 35.38
CA ARG A 5 -4.01 37.05 34.27
C ARG A 5 -4.15 35.71 33.56
N LEU A 6 -4.66 35.72 32.34
CA LEU A 6 -4.58 34.59 31.42
C LEU A 6 -3.11 34.41 30.99
N THR A 7 -2.39 33.47 31.63
CA THR A 7 -0.96 33.19 31.42
C THR A 7 -0.67 32.16 30.33
N THR A 8 -1.38 32.21 29.21
CA THR A 8 -0.94 31.48 28.01
C THR A 8 -0.61 32.49 26.91
N PRO A 9 0.67 32.70 26.58
CA PRO A 9 1.02 33.54 25.43
C PRO A 9 0.55 32.81 24.18
N SER A 10 -0.30 33.46 23.37
CA SER A 10 -0.51 33.05 21.99
C SER A 10 0.85 33.04 21.30
N LEU A 11 1.20 31.94 20.65
CA LEU A 11 2.46 31.75 19.92
C LEU A 11 2.47 32.61 18.65
N LEU A 12 2.36 33.93 18.77
CA LEU A 12 2.49 34.85 17.67
C LEU A 12 3.96 35.19 17.48
N SER A 13 4.56 34.64 16.42
CA SER A 13 5.89 35.03 15.97
C SER A 13 5.93 36.52 15.64
N THR A 14 6.95 37.23 16.11
CA THR A 14 7.12 38.65 15.77
C THR A 14 7.51 38.83 14.30
N TYR A 15 7.24 40.01 13.73
CA TYR A 15 7.57 40.33 12.34
C TYR A 15 9.05 40.05 12.00
N ASN A 16 9.97 40.46 12.88
CA ASN A 16 11.41 40.21 12.71
C ASN A 16 11.79 38.72 12.78
N GLN A 17 11.05 37.89 13.53
CA GLN A 17 11.24 36.44 13.54
C GLN A 17 10.78 35.79 12.22
N VAL A 18 9.69 36.32 11.64
CA VAL A 18 9.19 35.87 10.33
C VAL A 18 10.17 36.23 9.22
N ILE A 19 10.74 37.45 9.24
CA ILE A 19 11.80 37.86 8.30
C ILE A 19 13.03 36.94 8.40
N ARG A 20 13.36 36.49 9.62
CA ARG A 20 14.45 35.51 9.87
C ARG A 20 14.09 34.06 9.49
N GLY A 21 12.92 33.82 8.90
CA GLY A 21 12.53 32.50 8.39
C GLY A 21 12.04 31.52 9.47
N CYS A 22 11.41 32.01 10.54
CA CYS A 22 10.85 31.12 11.58
C CYS A 22 9.71 30.23 11.07
N ARG A 23 9.00 30.64 10.01
CA ARG A 23 7.92 29.87 9.39
C ARG A 23 8.50 28.83 8.45
N LYS A 24 8.48 27.56 8.87
CA LYS A 24 8.89 26.42 8.04
C LYS A 24 7.65 25.62 7.66
N GLU A 25 7.60 25.20 6.40
CA GLU A 25 6.55 24.30 5.94
C GLU A 25 6.61 22.98 6.69
N GLN A 26 5.45 22.39 6.94
CA GLN A 26 5.38 21.06 7.49
C GLN A 26 5.97 20.07 6.48
N ARG A 27 6.89 19.21 6.94
CA ARG A 27 7.50 18.18 6.08
C ARG A 27 6.42 17.31 5.44
N ALA A 28 6.56 17.07 4.13
CA ALA A 28 5.69 16.18 3.39
C ALA A 28 5.64 14.78 4.03
N ARG A 29 4.45 14.18 4.08
CA ARG A 29 4.27 12.82 4.59
C ARG A 29 4.97 11.83 3.67
N LYS A 30 5.62 10.82 4.26
CA LYS A 30 6.23 9.73 3.49
C LYS A 30 5.16 8.95 2.73
N ALA A 31 5.35 8.78 1.43
CA ALA A 31 4.45 7.98 0.61
C ALA A 31 4.42 6.52 1.07
N ARG A 32 3.22 5.92 1.14
CA ARG A 32 3.07 4.50 1.53
C ARG A 32 3.67 3.55 0.48
N SER A 33 3.52 3.88 -0.80
CA SER A 33 3.90 3.05 -1.95
C SER A 33 4.73 3.86 -2.95
N PRO A 34 6.00 4.20 -2.63
CA PRO A 34 6.81 5.15 -3.41
C PRO A 34 7.20 4.68 -4.81
N ALA A 35 7.11 3.38 -5.12
CA ALA A 35 7.47 2.85 -6.44
C ALA A 35 6.41 3.13 -7.52
N LEU A 36 5.20 3.52 -7.14
CA LEU A 36 4.11 3.81 -8.08
C LEU A 36 4.11 5.24 -8.61
N VAL A 37 5.02 6.13 -8.16
CA VAL A 37 5.27 7.52 -8.64
C VAL A 37 4.10 8.13 -9.43
N ASN A 38 3.12 8.72 -8.72
CA ASN A 38 1.92 9.40 -9.29
C ASN A 38 1.02 8.55 -10.20
N ARG A 39 1.18 7.22 -10.21
CA ARG A 39 0.34 6.28 -10.96
C ARG A 39 -0.48 5.44 -9.98
N PRO A 40 -1.75 5.15 -10.29
CA PRO A 40 -2.57 4.28 -9.43
C PRO A 40 -2.08 2.83 -9.47
N GLU A 41 -1.69 2.35 -10.65
CA GLU A 41 -1.27 0.98 -10.92
C GLU A 41 -0.10 0.93 -11.90
N VAL A 42 0.74 -0.11 -11.78
CA VAL A 42 1.90 -0.35 -12.63
C VAL A 42 2.01 -1.83 -12.94
N LYS A 43 2.26 -2.15 -14.21
CA LYS A 43 2.52 -3.52 -14.68
C LYS A 43 3.87 -4.01 -14.13
N GLY A 44 3.94 -5.28 -13.76
CA GLY A 44 5.18 -5.91 -13.34
C GLY A 44 5.28 -7.38 -13.76
N VAL A 45 6.51 -7.87 -13.80
CA VAL A 45 6.82 -9.29 -14.06
C VAL A 45 7.23 -9.94 -12.75
N CYS A 46 6.68 -11.12 -12.46
CA CYS A 46 7.02 -11.87 -11.28
C CYS A 46 8.40 -12.52 -11.41
N LEU A 47 9.26 -12.29 -10.42
CA LEU A 47 10.59 -12.91 -10.33
C LEU A 47 10.57 -14.17 -9.49
N ARG A 48 9.86 -14.12 -8.36
CA ARG A 48 9.64 -15.29 -7.50
C ARG A 48 8.37 -15.13 -6.71
N VAL A 49 7.69 -16.25 -6.50
CA VAL A 49 6.54 -16.36 -5.61
C VAL A 49 7.00 -17.06 -4.34
N GLY A 50 6.51 -16.63 -3.18
CA GLY A 50 6.90 -17.23 -1.93
C GLY A 50 5.94 -16.87 -0.79
N VAL A 51 6.30 -17.34 0.40
CA VAL A 51 5.52 -17.14 1.62
C VAL A 51 6.37 -16.38 2.64
N VAL A 52 5.76 -15.43 3.33
CA VAL A 52 6.39 -14.66 4.42
C VAL A 52 5.59 -14.86 5.70
N LYS A 53 6.30 -15.09 6.81
CA LYS A 53 5.70 -15.11 8.15
C LYS A 53 5.44 -13.66 8.61
N PRO A 54 4.25 -13.36 9.18
CA PRO A 54 3.94 -12.03 9.67
C PRO A 54 4.77 -11.67 10.92
N LYS A 55 4.80 -10.39 11.26
CA LYS A 55 5.35 -9.93 12.54
C LYS A 55 4.44 -10.37 13.70
N LYS A 56 5.04 -10.59 14.88
CA LYS A 56 4.31 -10.76 16.16
C LYS A 56 3.35 -9.58 16.36
N PRO A 57 2.12 -9.76 16.88
CA PRO A 57 1.56 -10.94 17.53
C PRO A 57 0.92 -11.98 16.59
N ASN A 58 0.80 -11.64 15.31
CA ASN A 58 0.08 -12.45 14.34
C ASN A 58 0.92 -13.65 13.90
N SER A 59 0.26 -14.75 13.53
CA SER A 59 0.89 -15.96 13.00
C SER A 59 0.27 -16.38 11.65
N GLY A 60 0.83 -17.41 11.04
CA GLY A 60 0.39 -17.96 9.76
C GLY A 60 1.26 -17.56 8.58
N GLU A 61 0.73 -17.77 7.39
CA GLU A 61 1.47 -17.66 6.13
C GLU A 61 0.86 -16.59 5.23
N ARG A 62 1.70 -15.69 4.71
CA ARG A 62 1.28 -14.62 3.79
C ARG A 62 1.91 -14.86 2.42
N LYS A 63 1.05 -15.07 1.42
CA LYS A 63 1.44 -15.26 0.02
C LYS A 63 1.93 -13.95 -0.56
N VAL A 64 3.19 -13.92 -1.01
CA VAL A 64 3.83 -12.73 -1.56
C VAL A 64 4.53 -13.04 -2.88
N ALA A 65 4.72 -12.01 -3.69
CA ALA A 65 5.49 -12.08 -4.92
C ALA A 65 6.57 -11.00 -4.94
N ARG A 66 7.77 -11.36 -5.37
CA ARG A 66 8.82 -10.41 -5.70
C ARG A 66 8.69 -10.08 -7.19
N LEU A 67 8.58 -8.80 -7.51
CA LEU A 67 8.23 -8.33 -8.84
C LEU A 67 9.25 -7.31 -9.32
N ARG A 68 9.48 -7.29 -10.62
CA ARG A 68 10.14 -6.18 -11.33
C ARG A 68 9.05 -5.36 -12.00
N LEU A 69 8.84 -4.13 -11.55
CA LEU A 69 7.90 -3.22 -12.18
C LEU A 69 8.42 -2.77 -13.56
N SER A 70 7.52 -2.33 -14.42
CA SER A 70 7.89 -1.71 -15.71
C SER A 70 8.76 -0.47 -15.54
N SER A 71 8.70 0.19 -14.37
CA SER A 71 9.59 1.30 -13.98
C SER A 71 11.01 0.86 -13.60
N GLY A 72 11.32 -0.44 -13.69
CA GLY A 72 12.62 -1.03 -13.32
C GLY A 72 12.79 -1.34 -11.83
N LYS A 73 11.94 -0.78 -10.95
CA LYS A 73 12.02 -0.97 -9.50
C LYS A 73 11.63 -2.39 -9.08
N LEU A 74 12.41 -2.98 -8.19
CA LEU A 74 12.11 -4.26 -7.55
C LEU A 74 11.25 -4.05 -6.30
N VAL A 75 10.10 -4.71 -6.25
CA VAL A 75 9.14 -4.58 -5.15
C VAL A 75 8.64 -5.93 -4.67
N THR A 76 8.26 -6.02 -3.40
CA THR A 76 7.49 -7.16 -2.89
C THR A 76 6.03 -6.76 -2.75
N ALA A 77 5.14 -7.52 -3.37
CA ALA A 77 3.70 -7.31 -3.31
C ALA A 77 3.00 -8.49 -2.62
N TYR A 78 1.91 -8.19 -1.92
CA TYR A 78 1.02 -9.17 -1.32
C TYR A 78 0.00 -9.69 -2.33
N ILE A 79 -0.28 -10.99 -2.29
CA ILE A 79 -1.30 -11.64 -3.11
C ILE A 79 -2.57 -11.77 -2.27
N PRO A 80 -3.65 -11.00 -2.55
CA PRO A 80 -4.83 -11.00 -1.68
C PRO A 80 -5.78 -12.16 -1.98
N GLY A 81 -6.43 -12.71 -0.97
CA GLY A 81 -7.44 -13.77 -1.09
C GLY A 81 -6.87 -15.18 -1.03
N GLU A 82 -7.75 -16.17 -1.18
CA GLU A 82 -7.42 -17.60 -1.11
C GLU A 82 -6.98 -18.12 -2.48
N GLY A 83 -6.01 -19.04 -2.51
CA GLY A 83 -5.42 -19.57 -3.74
C GLY A 83 -4.72 -18.51 -4.62
N HIS A 84 -3.83 -18.90 -5.54
CA HIS A 84 -3.36 -18.03 -6.62
C HIS A 84 -2.74 -18.86 -7.73
N ASN A 85 -2.71 -18.30 -8.94
CA ASN A 85 -2.16 -18.94 -10.14
C ASN A 85 -0.87 -18.26 -10.63
N VAL A 86 -0.28 -17.35 -9.85
CA VAL A 86 0.96 -16.64 -10.23
C VAL A 86 2.13 -17.60 -10.19
N GLN A 87 2.93 -17.60 -11.26
CA GLN A 87 4.18 -18.33 -11.37
C GLN A 87 5.34 -17.36 -11.57
N GLN A 88 6.54 -17.90 -11.73
CA GLN A 88 7.68 -17.12 -12.21
C GLN A 88 7.37 -16.60 -13.62
N HIS A 89 7.81 -15.38 -13.94
CA HIS A 89 7.57 -14.69 -15.21
C HIS A 89 6.12 -14.29 -15.52
N SER A 90 5.15 -14.65 -14.68
CA SER A 90 3.78 -14.16 -14.84
C SER A 90 3.72 -12.64 -14.78
N VAL A 91 2.92 -12.07 -15.65
CA VAL A 91 2.67 -10.65 -15.78
C VAL A 91 1.49 -10.25 -14.91
N VAL A 92 1.70 -9.32 -13.99
CA VAL A 92 0.72 -8.95 -12.97
C VAL A 92 0.56 -7.45 -12.86
N MET A 93 -0.63 -7.01 -12.47
CA MET A 93 -0.91 -5.60 -12.19
C MET A 93 -0.70 -5.32 -10.71
N VAL A 94 0.10 -4.29 -10.41
CA VAL A 94 0.47 -3.91 -9.04
C VAL A 94 -0.19 -2.59 -8.68
N ARG A 95 -0.83 -2.54 -7.51
CA ARG A 95 -1.43 -1.33 -6.95
C ARG A 95 -0.88 -0.97 -5.58
N GLY A 96 -1.20 0.24 -5.13
CA GLY A 96 -0.84 0.74 -3.81
C GLY A 96 -1.55 -0.03 -2.69
N GLY A 97 -0.87 -0.16 -1.56
CA GLY A 97 -1.42 -0.77 -0.34
C GLY A 97 -0.34 -1.51 0.44
N ARG A 98 -0.45 -1.54 1.77
CA ARG A 98 0.56 -2.16 2.63
C ARG A 98 -0.06 -3.31 3.39
N ALA A 99 0.57 -4.48 3.35
CA ALA A 99 0.27 -5.54 4.29
C ALA A 99 0.83 -5.14 5.66
N GLN A 100 -0.02 -4.77 6.61
CA GLN A 100 0.40 -4.22 7.90
C GLN A 100 1.23 -5.21 8.71
N ASP A 101 0.89 -6.50 8.58
CA ASP A 101 1.54 -7.63 9.25
C ASP A 101 2.93 -7.94 8.71
N CYS A 102 3.18 -7.68 7.41
CA CYS A 102 4.43 -8.05 6.76
C CYS A 102 5.34 -6.83 6.62
N PRO A 103 6.46 -6.74 7.34
CA PRO A 103 7.42 -5.67 7.12
C PRO A 103 7.98 -5.74 5.69
N GLY A 104 8.18 -4.58 5.06
CA GLY A 104 8.71 -4.51 3.69
C GLY A 104 7.71 -4.76 2.55
N VAL A 105 6.50 -5.25 2.82
CA VAL A 105 5.47 -5.51 1.79
C VAL A 105 4.53 -4.31 1.66
N LYS A 106 4.84 -3.42 0.72
CA LYS A 106 4.19 -2.10 0.54
C LYS A 106 3.31 -2.00 -0.72
N TYR A 107 3.00 -3.14 -1.34
CA TYR A 107 2.17 -3.21 -2.55
C TYR A 107 1.21 -4.39 -2.49
N HIS A 108 0.12 -4.33 -3.26
CA HIS A 108 -0.79 -5.45 -3.48
C HIS A 108 -0.89 -5.76 -4.97
N LEU A 109 -1.08 -7.03 -5.29
CA LEU A 109 -1.51 -7.41 -6.63
C LEU A 109 -3.01 -7.18 -6.81
N VAL A 110 -3.39 -6.75 -8.01
CA VAL A 110 -4.79 -6.65 -8.46
C VAL A 110 -5.23 -8.02 -8.95
N ARG A 111 -6.38 -8.50 -8.48
CA ARG A 111 -6.96 -9.77 -8.91
C ARG A 111 -7.85 -9.60 -10.13
N GLY A 112 -7.86 -10.59 -11.02
CA GLY A 112 -8.66 -10.57 -12.25
C GLY A 112 -8.08 -9.65 -13.32
N ALA A 113 -6.78 -9.36 -13.27
CA ALA A 113 -6.09 -8.50 -14.22
C ALA A 113 -4.79 -9.18 -14.69
N LEU A 114 -4.53 -9.10 -16.00
CA LEU A 114 -3.41 -9.77 -16.67
C LEU A 114 -3.42 -11.29 -16.34
N ASP A 115 -2.29 -11.87 -15.97
CA ASP A 115 -2.18 -13.31 -15.72
C ASP A 115 -2.73 -13.72 -14.34
N LEU A 116 -2.99 -12.76 -13.45
CA LEU A 116 -3.49 -13.05 -12.12
C LEU A 116 -5.02 -13.21 -12.14
N GLY A 117 -5.45 -14.47 -12.09
CA GLY A 117 -6.86 -14.85 -12.04
C GLY A 117 -7.57 -14.36 -10.78
N GLY A 118 -8.88 -14.20 -10.90
CA GLY A 118 -9.75 -13.92 -9.77
C GLY A 118 -9.81 -15.08 -8.78
N VAL A 119 -10.34 -14.82 -7.58
CA VAL A 119 -10.56 -15.88 -6.58
C VAL A 119 -11.81 -16.68 -6.98
N GLY A 120 -11.67 -18.00 -7.08
CA GLY A 120 -12.78 -18.92 -7.39
C GLY A 120 -13.84 -18.94 -6.30
N ASN A 121 -15.10 -19.17 -6.67
CA ASN A 121 -16.24 -19.35 -5.77
C ASN A 121 -16.47 -18.22 -4.75
N ARG A 122 -15.90 -17.04 -4.98
CA ARG A 122 -16.09 -15.89 -4.08
C ARG A 122 -17.50 -15.32 -4.25
N VAL A 123 -18.32 -15.39 -3.20
CA VAL A 123 -19.69 -14.83 -3.20
C VAL A 123 -19.69 -13.36 -2.77
N THR A 124 -18.90 -13.00 -1.75
CA THR A 124 -18.85 -11.66 -1.14
C THR A 124 -17.64 -10.85 -1.60
N SER A 125 -17.79 -9.52 -1.71
CA SER A 125 -16.72 -8.59 -2.14
C SER A 125 -16.04 -8.96 -3.47
N ARG A 126 -16.83 -9.47 -4.43
CA ARG A 126 -16.36 -10.02 -5.71
C ARG A 126 -15.47 -9.07 -6.52
N SER A 127 -15.82 -7.79 -6.54
CA SER A 127 -15.07 -6.75 -7.26
C SER A 127 -13.63 -6.61 -6.77
N LYS A 128 -13.37 -6.83 -5.48
CA LYS A 128 -12.02 -6.75 -4.89
C LYS A 128 -11.11 -7.91 -5.30
N TYR A 129 -11.71 -9.06 -5.62
CA TYR A 129 -10.99 -10.31 -5.90
C TYR A 129 -11.13 -10.78 -7.36
N GLY A 130 -11.63 -9.92 -8.26
CA GLY A 130 -11.71 -10.22 -9.69
C GLY A 130 -12.69 -11.33 -10.05
N THR A 131 -13.71 -11.58 -9.23
CA THR A 131 -14.70 -12.65 -9.44
C THR A 131 -15.94 -12.10 -10.16
N LYS A 132 -16.36 -12.74 -11.26
CA LYS A 132 -17.58 -12.35 -12.00
C LYS A 132 -18.84 -12.68 -11.19
N LYS A 133 -19.98 -12.07 -11.55
CA LYS A 133 -21.28 -12.45 -10.95
C LYS A 133 -21.60 -13.87 -11.41
N PRO A 134 -21.96 -14.80 -10.50
CA PRO A 134 -22.44 -16.10 -10.92
C PRO A 134 -23.66 -15.89 -11.82
N LYS A 135 -23.74 -16.65 -12.90
CA LYS A 135 -24.94 -16.67 -13.73
C LYS A 135 -26.05 -17.30 -12.88
N ALA A 136 -27.22 -16.66 -12.85
CA ALA A 136 -28.41 -17.32 -12.33
C ALA A 136 -28.69 -18.51 -13.27
N SER A 137 -28.78 -19.69 -12.70
CA SER A 137 -29.38 -20.87 -13.35
C SER A 137 -30.88 -20.65 -13.48
#